data_AF-A0A3A4W5L8-F1
#
_entry.id   AF-A0A3A4W5L8-F1
#
_cell.length_a   1.000
_cell.length_b   1.000
_cell.length_c   1.000
_cell.angle_alpha   90.00
_cell.angle_beta   90.00
_cell.angle_gamma   90.00
#
_symmetry.space_group_name_H-M   'P 1'
#
loop_
_entity.id
_entity.type
_entity.pdbx_description
1 polymer ?
#
loop_
_entity_poly.entity_id
_entity_poly.type
_entity_poly.pdbx_seq_one_letter_code
_entity_poly.pdbx_strand_id
1 'polypeptide(L)'
;MKKSEKKSESGKDAIKVNGIIVAMEWDEDGKAVAVAVSTDQEQELVIDQRNKKGQELKKLLRRKVEVTGRISGTQMNRKVIVVRKYAVIEEKISSHSKDEIVKFKESRV
;
A
#
# COMPACT_ATOMS: atom_id res chain seq x y z
N MET A 1 29.44 -10.22 -0.17
CA MET A 1 28.62 -10.76 0.94
C MET A 1 27.14 -10.63 0.59
N LYS A 2 26.38 -11.73 0.71
CA LYS A 2 24.91 -11.88 0.85
C LYS A 2 24.02 -11.39 -0.34
N LYS A 3 23.53 -12.32 -1.20
CA LYS A 3 22.18 -12.97 -1.16
C LYS A 3 21.07 -11.91 -1.04
N SER A 4 20.09 -11.78 -1.94
CA SER A 4 19.39 -12.84 -2.67
C SER A 4 18.33 -12.24 -3.61
N GLU A 5 18.47 -12.44 -4.91
CA GLU A 5 17.34 -12.44 -5.85
C GLU A 5 17.10 -13.89 -6.26
N LYS A 6 16.24 -14.55 -5.49
CA LYS A 6 15.87 -15.94 -5.74
C LYS A 6 14.86 -15.96 -6.90
N LYS A 7 15.32 -16.39 -8.06
CA LYS A 7 14.50 -16.97 -9.14
C LYS A 7 13.45 -17.91 -8.55
N SER A 8 12.20 -17.77 -8.97
CA SER A 8 11.22 -18.86 -8.92
C SER A 8 10.35 -18.83 -10.17
N GLU A 9 10.70 -19.67 -11.14
CA GLU A 9 9.87 -20.01 -12.29
C GLU A 9 8.85 -21.08 -11.90
N SER A 10 7.56 -20.77 -12.02
CA SER A 10 6.50 -21.62 -12.63
C SER A 10 5.13 -20.99 -12.40
N GLY A 11 4.61 -20.29 -13.43
CA GLY A 11 3.41 -19.41 -13.40
C GLY A 11 3.60 -18.04 -14.09
N LYS A 12 4.73 -17.90 -14.80
CA LYS A 12 5.21 -16.93 -15.81
C LYS A 12 5.09 -15.40 -15.64
N ASP A 13 4.15 -14.80 -14.91
CA ASP A 13 4.07 -13.31 -14.86
C ASP A 13 3.59 -12.73 -13.52
N ALA A 14 3.67 -13.51 -12.44
CA ALA A 14 3.31 -13.01 -11.12
C ALA A 14 4.51 -12.37 -10.42
N ILE A 15 4.44 -11.08 -10.14
CA ILE A 15 5.39 -10.36 -9.28
C ILE A 15 4.86 -10.29 -7.85
N LYS A 16 5.78 -10.25 -6.89
CA LYS A 16 5.51 -9.99 -5.48
C LYS A 16 6.30 -8.76 -5.07
N VAL A 17 5.64 -7.80 -4.43
CA VAL A 17 6.23 -6.53 -4.00
C VAL A 17 5.76 -6.17 -2.61
N ASN A 18 6.64 -5.54 -1.84
CA ASN A 18 6.32 -4.98 -0.54
C ASN A 18 6.32 -3.47 -0.65
N GLY A 19 5.41 -2.80 0.06
CA GLY A 19 5.34 -1.35 0.00
C GLY A 19 4.23 -0.76 0.83
N ILE A 20 4.05 0.56 0.73
CA ILE A 20 2.99 1.30 1.40
C ILE A 20 1.95 1.71 0.36
N ILE A 21 0.66 1.56 0.69
CA ILE A 21 -0.41 2.07 -0.16
C ILE A 21 -0.47 3.59 -0.05
N VAL A 22 -0.32 4.27 -1.18
CA VAL A 22 -0.39 5.73 -1.30
C VAL A 22 -1.53 6.12 -2.24
N ALA A 23 -2.18 7.25 -1.96
CA ALA A 23 -3.17 7.82 -2.86
C ALA A 23 -2.46 8.51 -4.03
N MET A 24 -3.00 8.30 -5.23
CA MET A 24 -2.55 8.95 -6.46
C MET A 24 -3.43 10.14 -6.81
N GLU A 25 -4.73 10.00 -6.55
CA GLU A 25 -5.75 10.97 -6.91
C GLU A 25 -6.85 10.94 -5.86
N TRP A 26 -7.42 12.11 -5.57
CA TRP A 26 -8.49 12.31 -4.59
C TRP A 26 -9.69 12.92 -5.30
N ASP A 27 -10.87 12.45 -4.93
CA ASP A 27 -12.14 13.08 -5.32
C ASP A 27 -12.42 14.32 -4.45
N GLU A 28 -13.42 15.12 -4.82
CA GLU A 28 -13.86 16.32 -4.08
C GLU A 28 -14.27 15.99 -2.64
N ASP A 29 -14.76 14.78 -2.40
CA ASP A 29 -15.09 14.25 -1.06
C ASP A 29 -13.86 13.87 -0.19
N GLY A 30 -12.64 13.99 -0.71
CA GLY A 30 -11.43 13.50 -0.05
C GLY A 30 -11.30 11.97 -0.04
N LYS A 31 -12.00 11.27 -0.93
CA LYS A 31 -11.87 9.83 -1.15
C LYS A 31 -10.82 9.56 -2.22
N ALA A 32 -9.79 8.78 -1.92
CA ALA A 32 -8.76 8.44 -2.91
C ALA A 32 -9.38 7.64 -4.08
N VAL A 33 -9.41 8.15 -5.31
CA VAL A 33 -10.01 7.45 -6.48
C VAL A 33 -9.01 6.55 -7.20
N ALA A 34 -7.73 6.82 -7.06
CA ALA A 34 -6.64 5.96 -7.52
C ALA A 34 -5.61 5.76 -6.40
N VAL A 35 -5.02 4.57 -6.33
CA VAL A 35 -3.97 4.21 -5.37
C VAL A 35 -2.81 3.48 -6.03
N ALA A 36 -1.63 3.58 -5.44
CA ALA A 36 -0.42 2.87 -5.85
C ALA A 36 0.22 2.19 -4.63
N VAL A 37 1.04 1.17 -4.89
CA VAL A 37 1.99 0.65 -3.90
C VAL A 37 3.35 1.30 -4.15
N SER A 38 3.80 2.10 -3.19
CA SER A 38 5.15 2.65 -3.17
C SER A 38 6.08 1.60 -2.56
N THR A 39 6.96 1.03 -3.38
CA THR A 39 7.87 -0.05 -2.97
C THR A 39 9.11 0.50 -2.27
N ASP A 40 9.82 -0.37 -1.55
CA ASP A 40 11.11 -0.03 -0.92
C ASP A 40 12.21 0.35 -1.93
N GLN A 41 12.04 -0.02 -3.20
CA GLN A 41 12.95 0.32 -4.29
C GLN A 41 12.59 1.65 -4.97
N GLU A 42 11.87 2.53 -4.26
CA GLU A 42 11.47 3.87 -4.75
C GLU A 42 10.62 3.83 -6.03
N GLN A 43 9.97 2.71 -6.33
CA GLN A 43 9.09 2.55 -7.49
C GLN A 43 7.62 2.55 -7.06
N GLU A 44 6.79 3.29 -7.78
CA GLU A 44 5.35 3.30 -7.58
C GLU A 44 4.66 2.41 -8.61
N LEU A 45 3.95 1.39 -8.14
CA LEU A 45 3.12 0.52 -8.99
C LEU A 45 1.65 0.90 -8.83
N VAL A 46 1.03 1.33 -9.91
CA VAL A 46 -0.40 1.74 -9.92
C VAL A 46 -1.26 0.50 -9.77
N ILE A 47 -2.20 0.52 -8.82
CA ILE A 47 -3.11 -0.60 -8.58
C ILE A 47 -4.30 -0.49 -9.52
N ASP A 48 -4.54 -1.54 -10.32
CA ASP A 48 -5.70 -1.62 -11.19
C ASP A 48 -7.01 -1.61 -10.36
N GLN A 49 -7.78 -0.53 -10.47
CA GLN A 49 -9.05 -0.34 -9.74
C GLN A 49 -10.24 -1.09 -10.37
N ARG A 50 -10.06 -1.70 -11.56
CA ARG A 50 -11.08 -2.58 -12.18
C ARG A 50 -11.06 -3.97 -11.54
N ASN A 51 -9.98 -4.32 -10.85
CA ASN A 51 -9.85 -5.54 -10.07
C ASN A 51 -10.46 -5.39 -8.66
N LYS A 52 -11.29 -6.35 -8.23
CA LYS A 52 -11.94 -6.36 -6.90
C LYS A 52 -10.94 -6.19 -5.73
N LYS A 53 -9.80 -6.88 -5.77
CA LYS A 53 -8.75 -6.75 -4.73
C LYS A 53 -8.04 -5.41 -4.78
N GLY A 54 -7.95 -4.79 -5.96
CA GLY A 54 -7.47 -3.43 -6.12
C GLY A 54 -8.35 -2.40 -5.40
N GLN A 55 -9.67 -2.58 -5.47
CA GLN A 55 -10.63 -1.73 -4.75
C GLN A 55 -10.57 -1.92 -3.23
N GLU A 56 -10.25 -3.12 -2.75
CA GLU A 56 -10.04 -3.37 -1.32
C GLU A 56 -8.81 -2.62 -0.80
N LEU A 57 -7.71 -2.61 -1.58
CA LEU A 57 -6.47 -1.92 -1.22
C LEU A 57 -6.63 -0.40 -1.10
N LYS A 58 -7.62 0.20 -1.79
CA LYS A 58 -7.96 1.62 -1.62
C LYS A 58 -8.37 1.97 -0.19
N LYS A 59 -8.90 1.02 0.59
CA LYS A 59 -9.24 1.21 2.01
C LYS A 59 -8.04 1.10 2.95
N LEU A 60 -6.88 0.70 2.41
CA LEU A 60 -5.65 0.43 3.16
C LEU A 60 -4.61 1.54 2.98
N LEU A 61 -5.06 2.78 2.74
CA LEU A 61 -4.17 3.95 2.63
C LEU A 61 -3.21 4.03 3.83
N ARG A 62 -1.94 4.34 3.51
CA ARG A 62 -0.82 4.45 4.46
C ARG A 62 -0.55 3.15 5.24
N ARG A 63 -1.03 2.00 4.76
CA ARG A 63 -0.70 0.69 5.31
C ARG A 63 0.41 0.05 4.51
N LYS A 64 1.30 -0.62 5.24
CA LYS A 64 2.31 -1.48 4.64
C LYS A 64 1.67 -2.81 4.24
N VAL A 65 1.88 -3.21 3.00
CA VAL A 65 1.28 -4.41 2.39
C VAL A 65 2.32 -5.20 1.61
N GLU A 66 2.17 -6.52 1.59
CA GLU A 66 2.75 -7.39 0.57
C GLU A 66 1.67 -7.60 -0.51
N VAL A 67 1.98 -7.27 -1.76
CA VAL A 67 1.09 -7.43 -2.90
C VAL A 67 1.69 -8.45 -3.86
N THR A 68 0.89 -9.42 -4.28
CA THR A 68 1.23 -10.31 -5.40
C THR A 68 0.24 -10.11 -6.53
N GLY A 69 0.74 -9.91 -7.74
CA GLY A 69 -0.08 -9.59 -8.90
C GLY A 69 0.69 -9.77 -10.20
N ARG A 70 0.12 -9.34 -11.31
CA ARG A 70 0.80 -9.30 -12.62
C ARG A 70 0.84 -7.86 -13.14
N ILE A 71 1.89 -7.50 -13.86
CA ILE A 71 1.92 -6.23 -14.57
C ILE A 71 0.99 -6.35 -15.79
N SER A 72 0.07 -5.41 -15.95
CA SER A 72 -0.90 -5.40 -17.06
C SER A 72 -0.59 -4.32 -18.11
N GLY A 73 0.35 -3.42 -17.83
CA GLY A 73 0.73 -2.34 -18.73
C GLY A 73 1.41 -1.19 -18.00
N THR A 74 1.45 -0.04 -18.65
CA THR A 74 2.01 1.20 -18.12
C THR A 74 1.00 2.33 -18.31
N GLN A 75 0.78 3.12 -17.27
CA GLN A 75 -0.05 4.32 -17.28
C GLN A 75 0.79 5.47 -16.74
N MET A 76 0.88 6.58 -17.48
CA MET A 76 1.66 7.76 -17.08
C MET A 76 3.10 7.42 -16.63
N ASN A 77 3.82 6.60 -17.43
CA ASN A 77 5.16 6.09 -17.14
C ASN A 77 5.30 5.23 -15.87
N ARG A 78 4.19 4.82 -15.24
CA ARG A 78 4.17 3.93 -14.07
C ARG A 78 3.57 2.59 -14.46
N LYS A 79 4.15 1.49 -13.97
CA LYS A 79 3.61 0.15 -14.25
C LYS A 79 2.30 -0.06 -13.49
N VAL A 80 1.35 -0.72 -14.13
CA VAL A 80 0.04 -1.06 -13.54
C VAL A 80 0.04 -2.51 -13.11
N ILE A 81 -0.28 -2.78 -11.85
CA ILE A 81 -0.38 -4.11 -11.27
C ILE A 81 -1.85 -4.54 -11.08
N VAL A 82 -2.19 -5.70 -11.63
CA VAL A 82 -3.45 -6.40 -11.35
C VAL A 82 -3.23 -7.34 -10.17
N VAL A 83 -3.91 -7.03 -9.06
CA VAL A 83 -3.71 -7.71 -7.78
C VAL A 83 -4.36 -9.09 -7.79
N ARG A 84 -3.58 -10.12 -7.46
CA ARG A 84 -4.05 -11.49 -7.28
C ARG A 84 -4.24 -11.84 -5.81
N LYS A 85 -3.38 -11.34 -4.92
CA LYS A 85 -3.48 -11.49 -3.46
C LYS A 85 -2.70 -10.36 -2.78
N TYR A 86 -3.08 -10.03 -1.56
CA TYR A 86 -2.32 -9.11 -0.72
C TYR A 86 -2.41 -9.54 0.74
N ALA A 87 -1.45 -9.08 1.54
CA ALA A 87 -1.45 -9.20 2.99
C ALA A 87 -1.03 -7.87 3.60
N VAL A 88 -1.68 -7.44 4.68
CA VAL A 88 -1.25 -6.29 5.47
C VAL A 88 -0.12 -6.75 6.39
N ILE A 89 1.04 -6.10 6.32
CA ILE A 89 2.25 -6.48 7.06
C ILE A 89 2.51 -5.58 8.28
N GLU A 90 1.80 -4.45 8.42
CA GLU A 90 1.77 -3.67 9.66
C GLU A 90 0.33 -3.47 10.15
N GLU A 91 0.04 -4.13 11.27
CA GLU A 91 -1.12 -3.84 12.09
C GLU A 91 -0.98 -2.47 12.78
N LYS A 92 -2.12 -1.89 13.12
CA LYS A 92 -2.35 -0.54 13.60
C LYS A 92 -1.27 -0.02 14.58
N ILE A 93 -0.64 1.10 14.25
CA ILE A 93 -0.54 2.16 15.27
C ILE A 93 -1.98 2.64 15.46
N SER A 94 -2.66 1.99 16.40
CA SER A 94 -4.00 2.35 16.83
C SER A 94 -3.88 3.68 17.56
N SER A 95 -4.17 4.79 16.87
CA SER A 95 -4.44 6.06 17.52
C SER A 95 -5.78 5.98 18.25
N HIS A 96 -5.78 5.29 19.39
CA HIS A 96 -6.82 5.29 20.43
C HIS A 96 -6.20 5.60 21.79
N SER A 97 -5.33 6.62 21.84
CA SER A 97 -4.95 7.27 23.10
C SER A 97 -5.06 8.78 22.90
N LYS A 98 -6.29 9.29 22.88
CA LYS A 98 -6.61 10.71 22.91
C LYS A 98 -6.79 11.26 24.35
N ASP A 99 -6.63 10.45 25.40
CA ASP A 99 -7.10 10.82 26.74
C ASP A 99 -6.03 11.06 27.83
N GLU A 100 -4.73 10.88 27.57
CA GLU A 100 -3.70 11.11 28.62
C GLU A 100 -2.98 12.47 28.58
N ILE A 101 -3.24 13.32 27.58
CA ILE A 101 -2.53 14.62 27.45
C ILE A 101 -3.11 15.71 28.37
N VAL A 102 -4.34 15.55 28.88
CA VAL A 102 -5.01 16.62 29.65
C VAL A 102 -4.60 16.66 31.14
N LYS A 103 -4.04 15.57 31.71
CA LYS A 103 -3.70 15.56 33.14
C LYS A 103 -2.43 16.32 33.54
N PHE A 104 -1.62 16.78 32.57
CA PHE A 104 -0.31 17.39 32.89
C PHE A 104 -0.32 18.93 32.99
N LYS A 105 -1.46 19.61 32.77
CA LYS A 105 -1.53 21.09 32.80
C LYS A 105 -2.28 21.71 33.98
N GLU A 106 -3.00 20.93 34.79
CA GLU A 106 -3.76 21.45 35.94
C GLU A 106 -3.09 21.22 37.32
N SER A 107 -1.81 20.86 37.37
CA SER A 107 -1.07 20.69 38.64
C SER A 107 0.06 21.70 38.86
N ARG A 108 0.00 22.86 38.22
CA ARG A 108 0.76 24.05 38.64
C ARG A 108 -0.22 25.14 39.00
N VAL A 109 -0.87 24.95 40.15
CA VAL A 109 -1.20 26.05 41.06
C VAL A 109 0.06 26.44 41.82
#